data_AF-A0A4Q5KN75-F1
#
_entry.id   AF-A0A4Q5KN75-F1
#
_cell.length_a   1.000
_cell.length_b   1.000
_cell.length_c   1.000
_cell.angle_alpha   90.00
_cell.angle_beta   90.00
_cell.angle_gamma   90.00
#
_symmetry.space_group_name_H-M   'P 1'
#
loop_
_entity.id
_entity.type
_entity.pdbx_description
1 polymer ?
#
loop_
_entity_poly.entity_id
_entity_poly.type
_entity_poly.pdbx_seq_one_letter_code
_entity_poly.pdbx_strand_id
1 'polypeptide(L)'
;MLKLLRTIYAGILITATINLFTIGTLSAEPMDDVFSMLEDGGGTRTGKNKIDGYYVVAMGTSNRSNENKGLEEARMEALRQLSEMINGVTMSGNTSASMKYITVSDENGTQEFSRESFVDVVNTSFKGQLSAAKQLKSGKYDGDYFVAIVITQTDLKQAASLRSTANSGNSHSGNTIIIATDASNQSIAQVKQGAKTVESKGLASMKVGETEARKKALNDAIHNAVQQAQGVMMQGKSGKFNDAIAVAISTKTEGYVSSYEMLDEDISRGQYYVIIEAIVDAGKLLNDVNFYTQVLGQPVFSINSENDKKSDWVIDELERLGFTINDGKKKATHTFYLKQRQSHIEDHKGSKGIETVLSIVLKDNNSGDILFTINNNPMKTRIYVQPVSRAKQVSEHVAYKQMKKKMGVEVIQSLARHAEKGIVYQIVLKNAKRTDVDIFKHVLNNGTSGNVETWKWDKKHKTMTLDYRFSGPLSEAFDQSLKEIYSTFKKEGKGRRPHMKKVERDVAYFDMVRS
;
A
#
# COMPACT_ATOMS: atom_id res chain seq x y z
N MET A 1 65.69 33.75 41.99
CA MET A 1 66.90 33.56 42.82
C MET A 1 66.67 32.25 43.56
N LEU A 2 67.11 31.07 43.14
CA LEU A 2 68.44 30.62 42.75
C LEU A 2 68.33 29.53 41.67
N LYS A 3 69.29 29.58 40.75
CA LYS A 3 69.67 28.51 39.82
C LYS A 3 70.59 27.54 40.57
N LEU A 4 70.36 26.23 40.47
CA LEU A 4 71.32 25.12 40.65
C LEU A 4 70.47 23.85 40.50
N LEU A 5 70.43 23.20 39.33
CA LEU A 5 71.45 22.25 38.91
C LEU A 5 71.40 22.04 37.38
N ARG A 6 72.42 22.56 36.71
CA ARG A 6 73.15 21.89 35.62
C ARG A 6 73.80 20.64 36.25
N THR A 7 74.01 19.47 35.66
CA THR A 7 74.25 19.06 34.28
C THR A 7 74.45 17.54 34.32
N ILE A 8 73.78 16.77 33.48
CA ILE A 8 74.37 15.54 32.93
C ILE A 8 74.33 15.72 31.41
N TYR A 9 75.52 15.95 30.86
CA TYR A 9 75.83 16.06 29.45
C TYR A 9 76.11 14.68 28.87
N ALA A 10 75.97 14.61 27.54
CA ALA A 10 76.66 13.74 26.59
C ALA A 10 75.98 12.42 26.19
N GLY A 11 75.27 12.51 25.06
CA GLY A 11 74.82 11.38 24.24
C GLY A 11 74.26 11.91 22.92
N ILE A 12 75.17 12.22 22.00
CA ILE A 12 74.98 12.79 20.65
C ILE A 12 74.00 11.96 19.81
N LEU A 13 73.01 12.59 19.17
CA LEU A 13 72.80 12.47 17.72
C LEU A 13 71.78 13.47 17.17
N ILE A 14 72.27 14.24 16.20
CA ILE A 14 71.54 15.15 15.33
C ILE A 14 70.76 14.30 14.34
N THR A 15 69.43 14.35 14.42
CA THR A 15 68.56 14.11 13.26
C THR A 15 67.55 15.24 13.20
N ALA A 16 67.75 16.09 12.20
CA ALA A 16 66.79 17.10 11.78
C ALA A 16 65.53 16.39 11.26
N THR A 17 64.49 16.28 12.09
CA THR A 17 63.14 15.96 11.63
C THR A 17 62.36 17.26 11.51
N ILE A 18 62.23 17.68 10.26
CA ILE A 18 61.25 18.64 9.77
C ILE A 18 59.88 18.14 10.24
N ASN A 19 59.32 18.77 11.28
CA ASN A 19 57.89 18.64 11.60
C ASN A 19 57.11 19.38 10.50
N LEU A 20 56.93 18.70 9.37
CA LEU A 20 55.82 18.94 8.47
C LEU A 20 54.55 18.77 9.29
N PHE A 21 53.90 19.90 9.62
CA PHE A 21 52.48 19.91 9.94
C PHE A 21 51.74 19.35 8.72
N THR A 22 51.57 18.03 8.67
CA THR A 22 50.51 17.42 7.87
C THR A 22 49.20 17.80 8.56
N ILE A 23 48.58 18.87 8.07
CA ILE A 23 47.15 19.10 8.26
C ILE A 23 46.48 17.87 7.62
N GLY A 24 46.16 16.89 8.46
CA GLY A 24 45.31 15.78 8.05
C GLY A 24 43.98 16.39 7.64
N THR A 25 43.69 16.40 6.34
CA THR A 25 42.33 16.59 5.85
C THR A 25 41.49 15.48 6.49
N LEU A 26 40.73 15.81 7.53
CA LEU A 26 39.66 14.96 8.04
C LEU A 26 38.80 14.60 6.82
N SER A 27 38.81 13.32 6.47
CA SER A 27 37.98 12.79 5.41
C SER A 27 36.54 12.89 5.90
N ALA A 28 35.78 13.88 5.44
CA ALA A 28 34.38 14.03 5.81
C ALA A 28 33.62 12.76 5.41
N GLU A 29 32.97 12.11 6.39
CA GLU A 29 32.09 10.98 6.12
C GLU A 29 30.65 11.46 5.96
N PRO A 30 29.88 10.91 5.01
CA PRO A 30 28.48 11.31 4.81
C PRO A 30 27.61 11.23 6.08
N MET A 31 27.97 10.36 7.02
CA MET A 31 27.25 10.21 8.29
C MET A 31 27.54 11.35 9.28
N ASP A 32 28.77 11.88 9.30
CA ASP A 32 29.12 13.05 10.13
C ASP A 32 28.33 14.28 9.69
N ASP A 33 28.15 14.43 8.38
CA ASP A 33 27.31 15.49 7.82
C ASP A 33 25.84 15.33 8.24
N VAL A 34 25.31 14.10 8.33
CA VAL A 34 23.94 13.86 8.85
C VAL A 34 23.81 14.31 10.30
N PHE A 35 24.81 14.05 11.14
CA PHE A 35 24.77 14.52 12.53
C PHE A 35 24.78 16.04 12.62
N SER A 36 25.58 16.72 11.79
CA SER A 36 25.53 18.19 11.73
C SER A 36 24.18 18.72 11.22
N MET A 37 23.56 18.04 10.24
CA MET A 37 22.25 18.42 9.71
C MET A 37 21.12 18.23 10.72
N LEU A 38 21.23 17.26 11.62
CA LEU A 38 20.27 17.05 12.71
C LEU A 38 20.25 18.23 13.67
N GLU A 39 21.41 18.84 13.95
CA GLU A 39 21.52 20.04 14.76
C GLU A 39 21.02 21.29 14.01
N ASP A 40 21.26 21.36 12.70
CA ASP A 40 20.85 22.47 11.83
C ASP A 40 19.38 22.43 11.37
N GLY A 41 18.65 21.34 11.66
CA GLY A 41 17.23 21.18 11.34
C GLY A 41 16.90 20.76 9.90
N GLY A 42 17.86 20.21 9.15
CA GLY A 42 17.65 19.78 7.74
C GLY A 42 18.64 20.39 6.75
N GLY A 43 18.45 20.07 5.47
CA GLY A 43 19.16 20.70 4.36
C GLY A 43 20.08 19.75 3.59
N THR A 44 20.97 20.34 2.78
CA THR A 44 21.93 19.60 1.97
C THR A 44 23.39 19.93 2.32
N ARG A 45 24.27 18.93 2.19
CA ARG A 45 25.72 19.07 2.31
C ARG A 45 26.38 18.27 1.20
N THR A 46 27.58 18.72 0.83
CA THR A 46 28.43 18.02 -0.13
C THR A 46 29.79 17.77 0.50
N GLY A 47 30.39 16.65 0.14
CA GLY A 47 31.70 16.28 0.64
C GLY A 47 32.44 15.37 -0.32
N LYS A 48 33.66 15.04 0.06
CA LYS A 48 34.52 14.13 -0.70
C LYS A 48 35.31 13.26 0.25
N ASN A 49 35.19 11.96 0.09
CA ASN A 49 36.01 11.00 0.81
C ASN A 49 36.73 10.06 -0.18
N LYS A 50 37.60 9.20 0.36
CA LYS A 50 38.38 8.25 -0.45
C LYS A 50 37.57 7.04 -0.92
N ILE A 51 36.45 6.73 -0.26
CA ILE A 51 35.66 5.49 -0.45
C ILE A 51 34.53 5.72 -1.46
N ASP A 52 33.73 6.76 -1.24
CA ASP A 52 32.51 7.10 -1.98
C ASP A 52 32.76 8.14 -3.08
N GLY A 53 33.92 8.79 -3.06
CA GLY A 53 34.27 9.88 -3.96
C GLY A 53 33.54 11.16 -3.57
N TYR A 54 33.09 11.94 -4.56
CA TYR A 54 32.17 13.06 -4.27
C TYR A 54 30.81 12.52 -3.84
N TYR A 55 30.26 13.09 -2.77
CA TYR A 55 28.94 12.73 -2.28
C TYR A 55 28.10 13.96 -1.99
N VAL A 56 26.79 13.74 -2.03
CA VAL A 56 25.74 14.69 -1.67
C VAL A 56 24.85 14.02 -0.65
N VAL A 57 24.63 14.66 0.49
CA VAL A 57 23.62 14.26 1.48
C VAL A 57 22.53 15.32 1.51
N ALA A 58 21.27 14.87 1.59
CA ALA A 58 20.12 15.72 1.85
C ALA A 58 19.30 15.13 3.00
N MET A 59 18.80 15.98 3.88
CA MET A 59 17.98 15.58 5.02
C MET A 59 16.69 16.40 5.06
N GLY A 60 15.57 15.70 5.08
CA GLY A 60 14.26 16.28 5.33
C GLY A 60 13.76 15.92 6.71
N THR A 61 12.89 16.77 7.24
CA THR A 61 12.25 16.63 8.55
C THR A 61 10.73 16.72 8.43
N SER A 62 9.99 16.17 9.40
CA SER A 62 8.53 16.25 9.48
C SER A 62 8.05 16.20 10.92
N ASN A 63 7.07 17.05 11.24
CA ASN A 63 6.45 17.17 12.55
C ASN A 63 5.13 16.38 12.69
N ARG A 64 4.87 15.42 11.78
CA ARG A 64 3.63 14.62 11.84
C ARG A 64 3.61 13.75 13.08
N SER A 65 2.41 13.52 13.61
CA SER A 65 2.19 12.64 14.76
C SER A 65 2.41 11.15 14.46
N ASN A 66 2.21 10.73 13.21
CA ASN A 66 2.34 9.35 12.77
C ASN A 66 3.72 9.10 12.14
N GLU A 67 4.43 8.08 12.64
CA GLU A 67 5.79 7.72 12.20
C GLU A 67 5.91 7.49 10.70
N ASN A 68 4.98 6.75 10.09
CA ASN A 68 5.08 6.43 8.67
C ASN A 68 4.84 7.67 7.80
N LYS A 69 3.85 8.51 8.16
CA LYS A 69 3.60 9.78 7.45
C LYS A 69 4.75 10.75 7.66
N GLY A 70 5.30 10.81 8.88
CA GLY A 70 6.44 11.65 9.21
C GLY A 70 7.70 11.24 8.44
N LEU A 71 8.02 9.95 8.42
CA LEU A 71 9.16 9.43 7.65
C LEU A 71 8.97 9.60 6.14
N GLU A 72 7.78 9.37 5.59
CA GLU A 72 7.54 9.56 4.16
C GLU A 72 7.54 11.05 3.76
N GLU A 73 6.98 11.95 4.56
CA GLU A 73 7.06 13.40 4.30
C GLU A 73 8.51 13.90 4.41
N ALA A 74 9.24 13.48 5.45
CA ALA A 74 10.67 13.77 5.61
C ALA A 74 11.50 13.21 4.44
N ARG A 75 11.16 12.02 3.93
CA ARG A 75 11.81 11.42 2.76
C ARG A 75 11.53 12.21 1.49
N MET A 76 10.29 12.60 1.26
CA MET A 76 9.90 13.41 0.10
C MET A 76 10.60 14.76 0.11
N GLU A 77 10.71 15.38 1.29
CA GLU A 77 11.43 16.62 1.50
C GLU A 77 12.94 16.47 1.24
N ALA A 78 13.55 15.38 1.74
CA ALA A 78 14.95 15.07 1.46
C ALA A 78 15.21 14.89 -0.06
N LEU A 79 14.31 14.18 -0.76
CA LEU A 79 14.41 13.99 -2.21
C LEU A 79 14.24 15.31 -2.99
N ARG A 80 13.33 16.19 -2.54
CA ARG A 80 13.13 17.52 -3.12
C ARG A 80 14.42 18.34 -3.03
N GLN A 81 14.97 18.47 -1.83
CA GLN A 81 16.20 19.22 -1.59
C GLN A 81 17.40 18.66 -2.38
N LEU A 82 17.51 17.33 -2.42
CA LEU A 82 18.55 16.65 -3.19
C LEU A 82 18.41 16.93 -4.69
N SER A 83 17.19 16.92 -5.22
CA SER A 83 16.96 17.28 -6.62
C SER A 83 17.21 18.75 -6.91
N GLU A 84 16.81 19.66 -6.04
CA GLU A 84 17.06 21.10 -6.20
C GLU A 84 18.56 21.38 -6.30
N MET A 85 19.35 20.67 -5.50
CA MET A 85 20.79 20.79 -5.50
C MET A 85 21.46 20.20 -6.75
N ILE A 86 20.94 19.08 -7.28
CA ILE A 86 21.53 18.37 -8.42
C ILE A 86 21.09 18.96 -9.77
N ASN A 87 19.82 19.31 -9.92
CA ASN A 87 19.23 19.71 -11.20
C ASN A 87 19.07 21.24 -11.34
N GLY A 88 19.27 22.00 -10.26
CA GLY A 88 18.91 23.42 -10.20
C GLY A 88 17.39 23.63 -10.16
N VAL A 89 16.95 24.76 -9.61
CA VAL A 89 15.53 25.06 -9.43
C VAL A 89 14.91 25.52 -10.75
N THR A 90 14.04 24.70 -11.36
CA THR A 90 13.02 25.21 -12.29
C THR A 90 11.64 25.00 -11.66
N MET A 91 11.13 26.06 -11.02
CA MET A 91 9.80 26.08 -10.44
C MET A 91 8.82 26.64 -11.48
N SER A 92 7.96 25.80 -12.05
CA SER A 92 6.79 26.27 -12.81
C SER A 92 5.53 26.04 -11.98
N GLY A 93 5.01 27.09 -11.35
CA GLY A 93 3.70 27.10 -10.72
C GLY A 93 2.72 27.91 -11.58
N ASN A 94 1.55 27.35 -11.88
CA ASN A 94 0.44 28.11 -12.46
C ASN A 94 -0.47 28.58 -11.32
N THR A 95 -0.33 29.84 -10.93
CA THR A 95 -1.27 30.49 -10.00
C THR A 95 -2.56 30.82 -10.77
N SER A 96 -3.69 30.25 -10.36
CA SER A 96 -5.01 30.67 -10.87
C SER A 96 -5.80 31.30 -9.74
N ALA A 97 -5.88 32.63 -9.75
CA ALA A 97 -6.77 33.40 -8.88
C ALA A 97 -8.17 33.42 -9.50
N SER A 98 -9.18 32.94 -8.76
CA SER A 98 -10.58 33.00 -9.17
C SER A 98 -11.35 33.84 -8.15
N MET A 99 -11.74 35.05 -8.55
CA MET A 99 -12.69 35.88 -7.81
C MET A 99 -14.12 35.47 -8.15
N LYS A 100 -14.94 35.16 -7.14
CA LYS A 100 -16.39 34.98 -7.31
C LYS A 100 -17.13 36.03 -6.49
N TYR A 101 -17.86 36.88 -7.19
CA TYR A 101 -18.78 37.86 -6.60
C TYR A 101 -20.09 37.16 -6.25
N ILE A 102 -20.55 37.31 -5.01
CA ILE A 102 -21.86 36.85 -4.58
C ILE A 102 -22.65 38.09 -4.18
N THR A 103 -23.67 38.42 -4.95
CA THR A 103 -24.62 39.49 -4.62
C THR A 103 -25.71 38.91 -3.75
N VAL A 104 -25.87 39.42 -2.53
CA VAL A 104 -26.99 39.08 -1.65
C VAL A 104 -27.91 40.30 -1.60
N SER A 105 -29.13 40.14 -2.09
CA SER A 105 -30.18 41.16 -2.05
C SER A 105 -31.11 40.89 -0.86
N ASP A 106 -31.24 41.86 0.03
CA ASP A 106 -32.29 41.90 1.05
C ASP A 106 -33.15 43.17 0.89
N GLU A 107 -34.33 43.24 1.53
CA GLU A 107 -35.38 44.25 1.33
C GLU A 107 -34.93 45.71 1.57
N ASN A 108 -33.74 45.94 2.14
CA ASN A 108 -33.16 47.27 2.37
C ASN A 108 -31.91 47.59 1.52
N GLY A 109 -31.61 46.79 0.49
CA GLY A 109 -30.56 47.08 -0.50
C GLY A 109 -29.63 45.90 -0.78
N THR A 110 -28.99 45.95 -1.96
CA THR A 110 -28.01 44.96 -2.41
C THR A 110 -26.65 45.19 -1.76
N GLN A 111 -26.10 44.17 -1.09
CA GLN A 111 -24.70 44.15 -0.65
C GLN A 111 -23.93 43.10 -1.47
N GLU A 112 -22.84 43.54 -2.11
CA GLU A 112 -21.94 42.66 -2.84
C GLU A 112 -20.83 42.17 -1.91
N PHE A 113 -20.67 40.85 -1.82
CA PHE A 113 -19.56 40.23 -1.11
C PHE A 113 -18.63 39.55 -2.12
N SER A 114 -17.38 40.00 -2.18
CA SER A 114 -16.32 39.32 -2.92
C SER A 114 -15.68 38.26 -2.01
N ARG A 115 -15.76 36.98 -2.39
CA ARG A 115 -14.97 35.93 -1.76
C ARG A 115 -13.77 35.62 -2.66
N GLU A 116 -12.59 36.04 -2.21
CA GLU A 116 -11.32 35.64 -2.81
C GLU A 116 -10.97 34.23 -2.32
N SER A 117 -10.68 33.33 -3.25
CA SER A 117 -10.24 31.97 -2.97
C SER A 117 -8.88 31.77 -3.62
N PHE A 118 -7.83 31.79 -2.80
CA PHE A 118 -6.49 31.41 -3.22
C PHE A 118 -6.39 29.89 -3.14
N VAL A 119 -6.31 29.22 -4.29
CA VAL A 119 -5.94 27.80 -4.33
C VAL A 119 -4.56 27.74 -4.97
N ASP A 120 -3.55 27.63 -4.12
CA ASP A 120 -2.20 27.33 -4.56
C ASP A 120 -2.12 25.81 -4.78
N VAL A 121 -2.48 25.36 -5.98
CA VAL A 121 -2.29 23.96 -6.35
C VAL A 121 -0.83 23.81 -6.77
N VAL A 122 0.03 23.49 -5.79
CA VAL A 122 1.38 23.04 -6.08
C VAL A 122 1.29 21.63 -6.66
N ASN A 123 1.04 21.54 -7.97
CA ASN A 123 1.15 20.30 -8.72
C ASN A 123 2.64 20.03 -8.98
N THR A 124 3.32 19.39 -8.02
CA THR A 124 4.68 18.90 -8.24
C THR A 124 4.63 17.64 -9.09
N SER A 125 4.58 17.77 -10.42
CA SER A 125 4.92 16.65 -11.31
C SER A 125 6.44 16.56 -11.41
N PHE A 126 7.05 15.68 -10.63
CA PHE A 126 8.50 15.51 -10.61
C PHE A 126 8.95 14.43 -11.60
N LYS A 127 9.77 14.83 -12.58
CA LYS A 127 10.50 13.93 -13.50
C LYS A 127 12.01 14.16 -13.32
N GLY A 128 12.60 13.56 -12.29
CA GLY A 128 14.06 13.47 -12.12
C GLY A 128 14.47 12.05 -11.76
N GLN A 129 15.34 11.42 -12.56
CA GLN A 129 15.84 10.07 -12.29
C GLN A 129 16.92 10.09 -11.21
N LEU A 130 16.52 9.99 -9.93
CA LEU A 130 17.41 9.85 -8.77
C LEU A 130 17.83 8.38 -8.52
N SER A 131 18.10 7.62 -9.58
CA SER A 131 18.24 6.15 -9.52
C SER A 131 19.41 5.63 -8.67
N ALA A 132 20.29 6.50 -8.17
CA ALA A 132 21.41 6.16 -7.31
C ALA A 132 21.27 6.68 -5.85
N ALA A 133 20.13 7.29 -5.51
CA ALA A 133 19.89 7.81 -4.16
C ALA A 133 19.64 6.66 -3.16
N LYS A 134 20.40 6.64 -2.07
CA LYS A 134 20.29 5.67 -0.98
C LYS A 134 19.89 6.36 0.31
N GLN A 135 18.99 5.75 1.07
CA GLN A 135 18.70 6.22 2.42
C GLN A 135 19.87 5.86 3.34
N LEU A 136 20.46 6.87 3.98
CA LEU A 136 21.61 6.71 4.86
C LEU A 136 21.17 6.49 6.31
N LYS A 137 20.19 7.26 6.78
CA LYS A 137 19.59 7.10 8.11
C LYS A 137 18.17 7.64 8.14
N SER A 138 17.35 7.12 9.04
CA SER A 138 16.06 7.69 9.40
C SER A 138 15.77 7.46 10.87
N GLY A 139 14.86 8.25 11.43
CA GLY A 139 14.45 8.10 12.81
C GLY A 139 13.69 9.31 13.32
N LYS A 140 13.68 9.46 14.64
CA LYS A 140 13.08 10.60 15.34
C LYS A 140 14.18 11.36 16.07
N TYR A 141 14.24 12.68 15.90
CA TYR A 141 15.16 13.57 16.57
C TYR A 141 14.42 14.84 16.99
N ASP A 142 14.57 15.23 18.26
CA ASP A 142 13.88 16.39 18.87
C ASP A 142 12.36 16.51 18.61
N GLY A 143 11.65 15.37 18.61
CA GLY A 143 10.20 15.35 18.40
C GLY A 143 9.76 15.22 16.93
N ASP A 144 10.66 15.47 15.98
CA ASP A 144 10.42 15.40 14.54
C ASP A 144 11.00 14.12 13.93
N TYR A 145 10.36 13.64 12.87
CA TYR A 145 10.87 12.54 12.05
C TYR A 145 11.86 13.08 11.03
N PHE A 146 12.97 12.37 10.81
CA PHE A 146 13.96 12.74 9.81
C PHE A 146 14.31 11.57 8.90
N VAL A 147 14.68 11.90 7.66
CA VAL A 147 15.24 10.95 6.69
C VAL A 147 16.40 11.63 5.97
N ALA A 148 17.57 11.00 6.03
CA ALA A 148 18.77 11.41 5.32
C ALA A 148 19.01 10.50 4.12
N ILE A 149 19.25 11.10 2.96
CA ILE A 149 19.46 10.43 1.67
C ILE A 149 20.80 10.89 1.10
N VAL A 150 21.58 9.96 0.57
CA VAL A 150 22.89 10.20 -0.03
C VAL A 150 22.92 9.78 -1.50
N ILE A 151 23.68 10.52 -2.32
CA ILE A 151 24.18 10.06 -3.63
C ILE A 151 25.70 10.13 -3.60
N THR A 152 26.35 9.05 -4.03
CA THR A 152 27.82 8.98 -4.12
C THR A 152 28.29 8.79 -5.56
N GLN A 153 29.51 9.24 -5.86
CA GLN A 153 30.12 9.05 -7.17
C GLN A 153 30.35 7.57 -7.48
N THR A 154 30.69 6.76 -6.47
CA THR A 154 30.83 5.30 -6.61
C THR A 154 29.49 4.66 -6.99
N ASP A 155 28.39 5.05 -6.37
CA ASP A 155 27.05 4.53 -6.68
C ASP A 155 26.57 4.97 -8.07
N LEU A 156 26.89 6.18 -8.50
CA LEU A 156 26.63 6.63 -9.87
C LEU A 156 27.40 5.82 -10.91
N LYS A 157 28.67 5.47 -10.63
CA LYS A 157 29.48 4.61 -11.51
C LYS A 157 28.93 3.18 -11.57
N GLN A 158 28.49 2.63 -10.44
CA GLN A 158 27.84 1.30 -10.40
C GLN A 158 26.49 1.30 -11.14
N ALA A 159 25.65 2.30 -10.92
CA ALA A 159 24.39 2.44 -11.62
C ALA A 159 24.59 2.63 -13.14
N ALA A 160 25.63 3.38 -13.54
CA ALA A 160 26.01 3.54 -14.94
C ALA A 160 26.58 2.24 -15.54
N SER A 161 27.39 1.48 -14.80
CA SER A 161 27.93 0.20 -15.28
C SER A 161 26.81 -0.83 -15.48
N LEU A 162 25.85 -0.90 -14.57
CA LEU A 162 24.66 -1.75 -14.70
C LEU A 162 23.80 -1.36 -15.93
N ARG A 163 23.79 -0.08 -16.31
CA ARG A 163 23.13 0.40 -17.54
C ARG A 163 23.95 0.12 -18.81
N SER A 164 25.28 0.21 -18.75
CA SER A 164 26.12 -0.09 -19.92
C SER A 164 26.15 -1.57 -20.28
N THR A 165 26.00 -2.46 -19.30
CA THR A 165 25.81 -3.91 -19.55
C THR A 165 24.48 -4.20 -20.25
N ALA A 166 23.51 -3.29 -20.17
CA ALA A 166 22.23 -3.41 -20.87
C ALA A 166 22.28 -2.95 -22.35
N ASN A 167 23.32 -2.20 -22.77
CA ASN A 167 23.37 -1.53 -24.08
C ASN A 167 24.55 -1.92 -25.00
N SER A 168 25.42 -2.87 -24.61
CA SER A 168 26.44 -3.44 -25.51
C SER A 168 26.14 -4.91 -25.79
N GLY A 169 25.57 -5.18 -26.96
CA GLY A 169 24.95 -6.47 -27.29
C GLY A 169 25.89 -7.64 -27.53
N ASN A 170 25.46 -8.82 -27.10
CA ASN A 170 25.13 -9.92 -28.03
C ASN A 170 24.38 -11.03 -27.29
N SER A 171 23.20 -11.38 -27.83
CA SER A 171 22.51 -12.67 -27.73
C SER A 171 22.69 -13.48 -26.44
N HIS A 172 21.82 -13.27 -25.44
CA HIS A 172 21.09 -14.31 -24.71
C HIS A 172 20.15 -13.68 -23.67
N SER A 173 18.85 -13.96 -23.83
CA SER A 173 17.74 -13.95 -22.86
C SER A 173 17.88 -13.12 -21.57
N GLY A 174 17.19 -11.97 -21.52
CA GLY A 174 16.95 -11.22 -20.28
C GLY A 174 16.14 -9.95 -20.52
N ASN A 175 14.82 -10.09 -20.68
CA ASN A 175 13.91 -8.96 -20.93
C ASN A 175 13.82 -8.02 -19.72
N THR A 176 14.56 -6.91 -19.76
CA THR A 176 14.24 -5.71 -18.97
C THR A 176 13.43 -4.77 -19.88
N ILE A 177 12.11 -4.71 -19.69
CA ILE A 177 11.23 -3.80 -20.44
C ILE A 177 11.17 -2.45 -19.70
N ILE A 178 11.69 -1.41 -20.35
CA ILE A 178 11.46 0.00 -19.98
C ILE A 178 10.06 0.37 -20.49
N ILE A 179 9.11 0.63 -19.59
CA ILE A 179 7.77 1.11 -19.97
C ILE A 179 7.83 2.63 -20.11
N ALA A 180 7.93 3.11 -21.35
CA ALA A 180 7.64 4.50 -21.70
C ALA A 180 6.13 4.74 -21.59
N THR A 181 5.76 5.78 -20.87
CA THR A 181 4.40 6.25 -20.66
C THR A 181 3.96 7.04 -21.89
N ASP A 182 3.26 6.39 -22.82
CA ASP A 182 2.37 7.07 -23.75
C ASP A 182 0.98 6.40 -23.68
N ALA A 183 0.07 7.14 -23.06
CA ALA A 183 -1.32 6.78 -22.89
C ALA A 183 -2.09 7.16 -24.16
N SER A 184 -2.17 6.24 -25.12
CA SER A 184 -3.37 6.03 -25.96
C SER A 184 -3.10 4.91 -26.96
N ASN A 185 -4.05 3.96 -27.03
CA ASN A 185 -4.14 2.89 -28.03
C ASN A 185 -3.15 1.73 -27.94
N GLN A 186 -3.18 0.97 -26.84
CA GLN A 186 -2.83 -0.45 -26.92
C GLN A 186 -3.98 -1.31 -26.40
N SER A 187 -4.58 -2.03 -27.35
CA SER A 187 -5.55 -3.10 -27.17
C SER A 187 -5.02 -4.20 -26.27
N ILE A 188 -5.92 -4.79 -25.47
CA ILE A 188 -5.73 -5.93 -24.55
C ILE A 188 -5.49 -7.24 -25.35
N ALA A 189 -4.50 -7.26 -26.23
CA ALA A 189 -4.10 -8.44 -26.97
C ALA A 189 -2.59 -8.62 -26.85
N GLN A 190 -2.20 -9.62 -26.06
CA GLN A 190 -0.87 -10.22 -25.99
C GLN A 190 0.25 -9.36 -25.38
N VAL A 191 0.18 -9.10 -24.08
CA VAL A 191 1.41 -9.10 -23.28
C VAL A 191 1.60 -10.53 -22.76
N LYS A 192 2.50 -11.31 -23.40
CA LYS A 192 3.09 -12.50 -22.76
C LYS A 192 3.92 -11.99 -21.57
N GLN A 193 3.28 -11.76 -20.44
CA GLN A 193 3.99 -11.58 -19.17
C GLN A 193 4.53 -12.96 -18.78
N GLY A 194 5.81 -13.17 -19.10
CA GLY A 194 6.51 -14.41 -18.82
C GLY A 194 6.61 -14.66 -17.33
N ALA A 195 6.67 -15.94 -16.97
CA ALA A 195 7.01 -16.35 -15.62
C ALA A 195 8.37 -15.73 -15.21
N LYS A 196 8.46 -15.27 -13.97
CA LYS A 196 9.64 -14.59 -13.41
C LYS A 196 10.32 -15.52 -12.42
N THR A 197 11.58 -15.81 -12.65
CA THR A 197 12.41 -16.57 -11.72
C THR A 197 12.98 -15.65 -10.63
N VAL A 198 12.88 -16.07 -9.37
CA VAL A 198 13.40 -15.35 -8.20
C VAL A 198 14.06 -16.31 -7.22
N GLU A 199 15.20 -15.92 -6.66
CA GLU A 199 15.84 -16.64 -5.56
C GLU A 199 15.39 -16.04 -4.22
N SER A 200 15.00 -16.89 -3.29
CA SER A 200 14.50 -16.44 -1.99
C SER A 200 14.92 -17.35 -0.86
N LYS A 201 15.13 -16.75 0.32
CA LYS A 201 15.48 -17.44 1.55
C LYS A 201 14.33 -17.37 2.54
N GLY A 202 14.03 -18.49 3.20
CA GLY A 202 13.04 -18.57 4.27
C GLY A 202 13.64 -19.10 5.56
N LEU A 203 13.03 -18.69 6.69
CA LEU A 203 13.53 -18.99 8.03
C LEU A 203 12.42 -19.49 8.94
N ALA A 204 12.73 -20.47 9.79
CA ALA A 204 11.83 -20.91 10.86
C ALA A 204 12.58 -21.32 12.13
N SER A 205 11.95 -21.16 13.29
CA SER A 205 12.55 -21.58 14.56
C SER A 205 12.47 -23.10 14.73
N MET A 206 13.57 -23.72 15.18
CA MET A 206 13.62 -25.15 15.52
C MET A 206 12.77 -25.54 16.74
N LYS A 207 12.20 -24.56 17.48
CA LYS A 207 11.36 -24.82 18.66
C LYS A 207 10.12 -25.65 18.38
N VAL A 208 9.67 -25.71 17.13
CA VAL A 208 8.48 -26.46 16.71
C VAL A 208 8.81 -27.87 16.19
N GLY A 209 10.08 -28.28 16.24
CA GLY A 209 10.57 -29.53 15.65
C GLY A 209 11.03 -29.34 14.21
N GLU A 210 11.94 -30.20 13.76
CA GLU A 210 12.61 -30.08 12.45
C GLU A 210 11.64 -30.12 11.27
N THR A 211 10.74 -31.11 11.22
CA THR A 211 9.77 -31.25 10.12
C THR A 211 8.86 -30.04 9.96
N GLU A 212 8.34 -29.51 11.08
CA GLU A 212 7.50 -28.32 11.09
C GLU A 212 8.28 -27.04 10.82
N ALA A 213 9.55 -26.97 11.28
CA ALA A 213 10.44 -25.85 10.99
C ALA A 213 10.78 -25.82 9.49
N ARG A 214 11.13 -26.96 8.88
CA ARG A 214 11.36 -27.09 7.44
C ARG A 214 10.17 -26.62 6.62
N LYS A 215 8.96 -27.12 6.94
CA LYS A 215 7.72 -26.71 6.26
C LYS A 215 7.47 -25.20 6.38
N LYS A 216 7.68 -24.62 7.56
CA LYS A 216 7.52 -23.18 7.79
C LYS A 216 8.56 -22.35 7.06
N ALA A 217 9.82 -22.78 7.06
CA ALA A 217 10.90 -22.12 6.35
C ALA A 217 10.68 -22.15 4.83
N LEU A 218 10.19 -23.27 4.29
CA LEU A 218 9.80 -23.36 2.88
C LEU A 218 8.64 -22.42 2.54
N ASN A 219 7.59 -22.41 3.35
CA ASN A 219 6.46 -21.48 3.15
C ASN A 219 6.90 -20.01 3.23
N ASP A 220 7.81 -19.70 4.15
CA ASP A 220 8.42 -18.36 4.30
C ASP A 220 9.25 -17.99 3.06
N ALA A 221 10.04 -18.93 2.52
CA ALA A 221 10.80 -18.71 1.28
C ALA A 221 9.86 -18.42 0.10
N ILE A 222 8.79 -19.22 -0.06
CA ILE A 222 7.75 -19.00 -1.08
C ILE A 222 7.10 -17.62 -0.93
N HIS A 223 6.78 -17.20 0.30
CA HIS A 223 6.26 -15.86 0.56
C HIS A 223 7.24 -14.78 0.12
N ASN A 224 8.52 -14.93 0.46
CA ASN A 224 9.57 -13.98 0.12
C ASN A 224 9.79 -13.91 -1.39
N ALA A 225 9.73 -15.02 -2.12
CA ALA A 225 9.75 -15.04 -3.59
C ALA A 225 8.62 -14.20 -4.21
N VAL A 226 7.38 -14.42 -3.76
CA VAL A 226 6.23 -13.65 -4.24
C VAL A 226 6.36 -12.17 -3.89
N GLN A 227 6.83 -11.85 -2.69
CA GLN A 227 7.08 -10.46 -2.27
C GLN A 227 8.17 -9.77 -3.09
N GLN A 228 9.27 -10.46 -3.41
CA GLN A 228 10.31 -9.91 -4.28
C GLN A 228 9.77 -9.68 -5.70
N ALA A 229 8.98 -10.62 -6.23
CA ALA A 229 8.32 -10.45 -7.53
C ALA A 229 7.36 -9.25 -7.51
N GLN A 230 6.56 -9.11 -6.45
CA GLN A 230 5.63 -8.01 -6.21
C GLN A 230 6.33 -6.67 -6.05
N GLY A 231 7.40 -6.60 -5.24
CA GLY A 231 8.11 -5.35 -4.94
C GLY A 231 8.64 -4.66 -6.19
N VAL A 232 9.16 -5.44 -7.14
CA VAL A 232 9.58 -4.92 -8.45
C VAL A 232 8.40 -4.37 -9.26
N MET A 233 7.20 -4.94 -9.13
CA MET A 233 5.99 -4.43 -9.81
C MET A 233 5.42 -3.18 -9.15
N MET A 234 5.48 -3.10 -7.82
CA MET A 234 4.92 -1.99 -7.05
C MET A 234 5.79 -0.74 -7.07
N GLN A 235 7.10 -0.87 -7.33
CA GLN A 235 7.98 0.28 -7.57
C GLN A 235 7.50 1.18 -8.72
N GLY A 236 6.64 0.68 -9.63
CA GLY A 236 6.04 1.48 -10.71
C GLY A 236 4.68 2.14 -10.40
N LYS A 237 4.02 1.83 -9.27
CA LYS A 237 2.69 2.37 -8.91
C LYS A 237 2.69 2.95 -7.49
N SER A 238 2.30 4.21 -7.34
CA SER A 238 2.32 4.96 -6.08
C SER A 238 1.53 4.32 -4.92
N GLY A 239 2.23 3.62 -4.03
CA GLY A 239 2.39 3.89 -2.59
C GLY A 239 1.23 3.62 -1.61
N LYS A 240 0.00 4.00 -1.92
CA LYS A 240 -1.01 4.20 -0.86
C LYS A 240 -1.47 2.91 -0.18
N PHE A 241 -1.64 1.83 -0.94
CA PHE A 241 -2.20 0.56 -0.43
C PHE A 241 -1.16 -0.56 -0.37
N ASN A 242 0.13 -0.20 -0.34
CA ASN A 242 1.20 -1.17 -0.49
C ASN A 242 1.15 -2.29 0.57
N ASP A 243 0.99 -1.90 1.84
CA ASP A 243 0.86 -2.84 2.95
C ASP A 243 -0.38 -3.72 2.82
N ALA A 244 -1.52 -3.15 2.44
CA ALA A 244 -2.76 -3.90 2.29
C ALA A 244 -2.70 -4.90 1.14
N ILE A 245 -2.11 -4.51 0.00
CA ILE A 245 -1.91 -5.38 -1.15
C ILE A 245 -0.91 -6.50 -0.82
N ALA A 246 0.20 -6.17 -0.14
CA ALA A 246 1.17 -7.17 0.32
C ALA A 246 0.52 -8.19 1.27
N VAL A 247 -0.30 -7.73 2.21
CA VAL A 247 -1.07 -8.63 3.08
C VAL A 247 -2.07 -9.46 2.26
N ALA A 248 -2.79 -8.89 1.31
CA ALA A 248 -3.72 -9.64 0.45
C ALA A 248 -3.03 -10.75 -0.35
N ILE A 249 -1.91 -10.43 -0.99
CA ILE A 249 -1.14 -11.35 -1.84
C ILE A 249 -0.45 -12.43 -1.01
N SER A 250 0.08 -12.07 0.17
CA SER A 250 0.67 -13.02 1.11
C SER A 250 -0.32 -14.12 1.52
N THR A 251 -1.62 -13.84 1.53
CA THR A 251 -2.62 -14.87 1.88
C THR A 251 -2.93 -15.85 0.73
N LYS A 252 -2.40 -15.61 -0.48
CA LYS A 252 -2.64 -16.40 -1.70
C LYS A 252 -1.35 -16.91 -2.37
N THR A 253 -0.23 -16.96 -1.65
CA THR A 253 1.11 -17.23 -2.22
C THR A 253 1.23 -18.52 -3.02
N GLU A 254 0.57 -19.60 -2.58
CA GLU A 254 0.56 -20.90 -3.28
C GLU A 254 -0.03 -20.80 -4.70
N GLY A 255 -0.86 -19.80 -4.97
CA GLY A 255 -1.47 -19.60 -6.27
C GLY A 255 -0.57 -18.88 -7.30
N TYR A 256 0.55 -18.28 -6.88
CA TYR A 256 1.41 -17.48 -7.77
C TYR A 256 2.71 -18.18 -8.16
N VAL A 257 3.17 -19.15 -7.36
CA VAL A 257 4.37 -19.93 -7.67
C VAL A 257 3.99 -21.12 -8.53
N SER A 258 4.47 -21.16 -9.78
CA SER A 258 4.22 -22.28 -10.69
C SER A 258 5.06 -23.50 -10.35
N SER A 259 6.33 -23.27 -9.98
CA SER A 259 7.27 -24.30 -9.55
C SER A 259 8.38 -23.68 -8.72
N TYR A 260 9.05 -24.48 -7.90
CA TYR A 260 10.26 -24.07 -7.21
C TYR A 260 11.26 -25.23 -7.16
N GLU A 261 12.54 -24.88 -7.12
CA GLU A 261 13.65 -25.79 -6.88
C GLU A 261 14.33 -25.39 -5.55
N MET A 262 14.65 -26.39 -4.73
CA MET A 262 15.34 -26.17 -3.48
C MET A 262 16.85 -26.20 -3.74
N LEU A 263 17.52 -25.08 -3.49
CA LEU A 263 18.95 -24.93 -3.72
C LEU A 263 19.78 -25.33 -2.51
N ASP A 264 19.30 -24.98 -1.31
CA ASP A 264 19.99 -25.26 -0.05
C ASP A 264 18.99 -25.38 1.11
N GLU A 265 19.29 -26.25 2.07
CA GLU A 265 18.58 -26.34 3.35
C GLU A 265 19.55 -26.76 4.47
N ASP A 266 19.54 -26.03 5.58
CA ASP A 266 20.38 -26.37 6.74
C ASP A 266 19.85 -25.75 8.04
N ILE A 267 20.43 -26.14 9.16
CA ILE A 267 20.12 -25.68 10.51
C ILE A 267 21.26 -24.81 11.01
N SER A 268 20.99 -23.53 11.21
CA SER A 268 21.96 -22.59 11.77
C SER A 268 21.36 -21.78 12.91
N ARG A 269 22.10 -21.67 14.03
CA ARG A 269 21.73 -20.83 15.18
C ARG A 269 20.33 -21.11 15.76
N GLY A 270 19.90 -22.38 15.76
CA GLY A 270 18.58 -22.78 16.27
C GLY A 270 17.41 -22.40 15.33
N GLN A 271 17.71 -22.06 14.08
CA GLN A 271 16.75 -21.82 13.02
C GLN A 271 17.01 -22.79 11.86
N TYR A 272 15.93 -23.28 11.26
CA TYR A 272 15.97 -23.97 9.99
C TYR A 272 15.90 -22.90 8.89
N TYR A 273 16.77 -22.99 7.89
CA TYR A 273 16.70 -22.12 6.71
C TYR A 273 16.59 -22.93 5.43
N VAL A 274 15.91 -22.36 4.44
CA VAL A 274 15.77 -22.93 3.10
C VAL A 274 16.04 -21.82 2.09
N ILE A 275 16.78 -22.13 1.03
CA ILE A 275 16.96 -21.28 -0.14
C ILE A 275 16.30 -21.98 -1.32
N ILE A 276 15.41 -21.27 -2.02
CA ILE A 276 14.71 -21.78 -3.20
C ILE A 276 14.90 -20.84 -4.39
N GLU A 277 14.92 -21.41 -5.58
CA GLU A 277 14.63 -20.72 -6.83
C GLU A 277 13.16 -20.97 -7.19
N ALA A 278 12.35 -19.92 -7.28
CA ALA A 278 10.93 -20.01 -7.54
C ALA A 278 10.55 -19.33 -8.87
N ILE A 279 9.69 -19.98 -9.65
CA ILE A 279 9.09 -19.45 -10.87
C ILE A 279 7.72 -18.86 -10.52
N VAL A 280 7.59 -17.54 -10.58
CA VAL A 280 6.39 -16.79 -10.22
C VAL A 280 5.62 -16.35 -11.47
N ASP A 281 4.32 -16.60 -11.52
CA ASP A 281 3.43 -16.09 -12.56
C ASP A 281 3.22 -14.58 -12.38
N ALA A 282 4.01 -13.81 -13.10
CA ALA A 282 3.97 -12.35 -13.05
C ALA A 282 2.65 -11.77 -13.59
N GLY A 283 2.03 -12.43 -14.56
CA GLY A 283 0.76 -12.00 -15.16
C GLY A 283 -0.39 -12.11 -14.18
N LYS A 284 -0.52 -13.27 -13.54
CA LYS A 284 -1.52 -13.50 -12.50
C LYS A 284 -1.31 -12.57 -11.31
N LEU A 285 -0.06 -12.39 -10.88
CA LEU A 285 0.27 -11.49 -9.78
C LEU A 285 -0.12 -10.05 -10.10
N LEU A 286 0.17 -9.54 -11.30
CA LEU A 286 -0.18 -8.18 -11.70
C LEU A 286 -1.71 -7.98 -11.77
N ASN A 287 -2.44 -8.96 -12.29
CA ASN A 287 -3.90 -8.91 -12.35
C ASN A 287 -4.49 -8.80 -10.94
N ASP A 288 -4.00 -9.60 -9.99
CA ASP A 288 -4.47 -9.57 -8.62
C ASP A 288 -4.07 -8.27 -7.91
N VAL A 289 -2.85 -7.75 -8.12
CA VAL A 289 -2.44 -6.43 -7.63
C VAL A 289 -3.41 -5.34 -8.11
N ASN A 290 -3.78 -5.37 -9.39
CA ASN A 290 -4.72 -4.40 -9.96
C ASN A 290 -6.11 -4.54 -9.34
N PHE A 291 -6.61 -5.77 -9.21
CA PHE A 291 -7.87 -6.07 -8.55
C PHE A 291 -7.90 -5.53 -7.11
N TYR A 292 -6.89 -5.85 -6.29
CA TYR A 292 -6.82 -5.36 -4.92
C TYR A 292 -6.67 -3.84 -4.86
N THR A 293 -5.90 -3.22 -5.76
CA THR A 293 -5.77 -1.75 -5.80
C THR A 293 -7.14 -1.09 -6.05
N GLN A 294 -7.94 -1.64 -6.95
CA GLN A 294 -9.29 -1.15 -7.24
C GLN A 294 -10.24 -1.36 -6.06
N VAL A 295 -10.24 -2.56 -5.47
CA VAL A 295 -11.11 -2.91 -4.34
C VAL A 295 -10.78 -2.10 -3.07
N LEU A 296 -9.50 -1.90 -2.77
CA LEU A 296 -9.05 -1.20 -1.58
C LEU A 296 -9.09 0.34 -1.73
N GLY A 297 -9.13 0.85 -2.96
CA GLY A 297 -9.17 2.29 -3.26
C GLY A 297 -10.51 2.98 -3.00
N GLN A 298 -11.61 2.21 -2.95
CA GLN A 298 -12.98 2.74 -2.89
C GLN A 298 -13.59 2.84 -1.48
N PRO A 299 -13.26 1.98 -0.49
CA PRO A 299 -13.85 2.02 0.84
C PRO A 299 -13.58 3.34 1.57
N VAL A 300 -14.64 3.88 2.19
CA VAL A 300 -14.60 5.00 3.12
C VAL A 300 -15.21 4.51 4.41
N PHE A 301 -14.40 4.44 5.47
CA PHE A 301 -14.81 3.87 6.75
C PHE A 301 -15.32 4.92 7.71
N SER A 302 -16.38 4.58 8.45
CA SER A 302 -16.75 5.22 9.69
C SER A 302 -16.59 4.25 10.86
N ILE A 303 -16.39 4.79 12.06
CA ILE A 303 -16.26 4.00 13.28
C ILE A 303 -17.38 4.41 14.23
N ASN A 304 -18.09 3.41 14.75
CA ASN A 304 -19.05 3.53 15.82
C ASN A 304 -18.53 2.71 16.99
N SER A 305 -18.19 3.38 18.09
CA SER A 305 -17.62 2.77 19.29
C SER A 305 -18.42 3.20 20.50
N GLU A 306 -18.63 2.29 21.46
CA GLU A 306 -19.14 2.65 22.78
C GLU A 306 -18.14 3.50 23.58
N ASN A 307 -16.87 3.51 23.17
CA ASN A 307 -15.78 4.26 23.79
C ASN A 307 -14.93 4.95 22.72
N ASP A 308 -15.20 6.23 22.49
CA ASP A 308 -14.53 7.04 21.45
C ASP A 308 -13.02 7.14 21.69
N LYS A 309 -12.60 7.27 22.96
CA LYS A 309 -11.17 7.35 23.36
C LYS A 309 -10.37 6.08 23.05
N LYS A 310 -11.04 5.01 22.64
CA LYS A 310 -10.45 3.70 22.31
C LYS A 310 -10.74 3.29 20.87
N SER A 311 -11.18 4.23 20.04
CA SER A 311 -11.34 4.02 18.60
C SER A 311 -10.07 4.37 17.81
N ASP A 312 -9.17 5.18 18.37
CA ASP A 312 -7.93 5.65 17.72
C ASP A 312 -7.05 4.53 17.19
N TRP A 313 -6.93 3.40 17.91
CA TRP A 313 -6.11 2.30 17.41
C TRP A 313 -6.69 1.63 16.16
N VAL A 314 -8.02 1.65 15.97
CA VAL A 314 -8.68 1.19 14.74
C VAL A 314 -8.36 2.16 13.62
N ILE A 315 -8.39 3.47 13.93
CA ILE A 315 -8.01 4.52 13.00
C ILE A 315 -6.58 4.31 12.54
N ASP A 316 -5.63 4.19 13.47
CA ASP A 316 -4.21 3.98 13.19
C ASP A 316 -3.98 2.73 12.34
N GLU A 317 -4.69 1.64 12.62
CA GLU A 317 -4.56 0.39 11.86
C GLU A 317 -5.13 0.51 10.44
N LEU A 318 -6.26 1.22 10.26
CA LEU A 318 -6.81 1.50 8.93
C LEU A 318 -5.90 2.43 8.11
N GLU A 319 -5.36 3.46 8.75
CA GLU A 319 -4.41 4.37 8.11
C GLU A 319 -3.11 3.67 7.73
N ARG A 320 -2.60 2.77 8.60
CA ARG A 320 -1.43 1.93 8.30
C ARG A 320 -1.65 1.10 7.03
N LEU A 321 -2.87 0.61 6.82
CA LEU A 321 -3.24 -0.14 5.62
C LEU A 321 -3.52 0.75 4.40
N GLY A 322 -3.44 2.07 4.53
CA GLY A 322 -3.64 3.03 3.45
C GLY A 322 -5.07 3.54 3.29
N PHE A 323 -5.99 3.12 4.16
CA PHE A 323 -7.38 3.53 4.07
C PHE A 323 -7.60 4.94 4.61
N THR A 324 -8.56 5.64 4.01
CA THR A 324 -9.01 6.95 4.48
C THR A 324 -10.27 6.81 5.32
N ILE A 325 -10.29 7.49 6.45
CA ILE A 325 -11.44 7.53 7.35
C ILE A 325 -12.32 8.71 6.95
N ASN A 326 -13.63 8.54 7.13
CA ASN A 326 -14.58 9.59 6.82
C ASN A 326 -14.37 10.81 7.73
N ASP A 327 -14.01 11.94 7.13
CA ASP A 327 -13.88 13.24 7.79
C ASP A 327 -15.22 14.01 7.86
N GLY A 328 -16.33 13.36 7.50
CA GLY A 328 -17.68 13.93 7.44
C GLY A 328 -18.04 14.54 6.09
N LYS A 329 -17.10 14.62 5.13
CA LYS A 329 -17.38 15.20 3.79
C LYS A 329 -17.93 14.20 2.79
N LYS A 330 -17.76 12.90 3.02
CA LYS A 330 -18.22 11.83 2.13
C LYS A 330 -19.14 10.87 2.89
N LYS A 331 -20.09 10.23 2.20
CA LYS A 331 -20.89 9.17 2.81
C LYS A 331 -20.01 7.94 3.04
N ALA A 332 -19.97 7.43 4.27
CA ALA A 332 -19.22 6.22 4.59
C ALA A 332 -19.83 5.01 3.86
N THR A 333 -18.99 4.23 3.18
CA THR A 333 -19.43 2.99 2.53
C THR A 333 -19.46 1.84 3.51
N HIS A 334 -18.62 1.87 4.55
CA HIS A 334 -18.55 0.80 5.55
C HIS A 334 -18.50 1.38 6.96
N THR A 335 -19.05 0.64 7.92
CA THR A 335 -19.05 1.02 9.34
C THR A 335 -18.44 -0.07 10.20
N PHE A 336 -17.44 0.28 10.99
CA PHE A 336 -16.96 -0.53 12.09
C PHE A 336 -17.81 -0.30 13.33
N TYR A 337 -18.26 -1.38 13.97
CA TYR A 337 -18.92 -1.35 15.27
C TYR A 337 -18.00 -2.00 16.30
N LEU A 338 -17.54 -1.21 17.27
CA LEU A 338 -16.75 -1.67 18.41
C LEU A 338 -17.64 -1.81 19.64
N LYS A 339 -17.66 -3.01 20.22
CA LYS A 339 -18.32 -3.29 21.49
C LYS A 339 -17.31 -3.83 22.49
N GLN A 340 -17.26 -3.20 23.66
CA GLN A 340 -16.35 -3.58 24.73
C GLN A 340 -17.13 -3.80 26.03
N ARG A 341 -16.95 -4.96 26.64
CA ARG A 341 -17.50 -5.27 27.96
C ARG A 341 -16.42 -5.75 28.90
N GLN A 342 -16.40 -5.24 30.12
CA GLN A 342 -15.56 -5.74 31.19
C GLN A 342 -16.42 -6.39 32.27
N SER A 343 -15.99 -7.56 32.73
CA SER A 343 -16.68 -8.34 33.75
C SER A 343 -15.74 -8.66 34.91
N HIS A 344 -16.29 -8.65 36.12
CA HIS A 344 -15.59 -9.17 37.30
C HIS A 344 -15.66 -10.69 37.29
N ILE A 345 -14.53 -11.34 37.55
CA ILE A 345 -14.42 -12.79 37.63
C ILE A 345 -13.64 -13.18 38.87
N GLU A 346 -13.82 -14.41 39.32
CA GLU A 346 -13.14 -14.97 40.48
C GLU A 346 -12.47 -16.28 40.09
N ASP A 347 -11.22 -16.46 40.52
CA ASP A 347 -10.50 -17.71 40.32
C ASP A 347 -10.92 -18.77 41.36
N HIS A 348 -10.56 -20.04 41.12
CA HIS A 348 -10.79 -21.15 42.06
C HIS A 348 -10.22 -20.93 43.47
N LYS A 349 -9.30 -19.98 43.63
CA LYS A 349 -8.70 -19.57 44.91
C LYS A 349 -9.36 -18.36 45.56
N GLY A 350 -10.47 -17.85 45.01
CA GLY A 350 -11.17 -16.66 45.50
C GLY A 350 -10.53 -15.32 45.09
N SER A 351 -9.53 -15.35 44.21
CA SER A 351 -8.86 -14.14 43.73
C SER A 351 -9.76 -13.38 42.75
N LYS A 352 -10.08 -12.12 43.06
CA LYS A 352 -10.84 -11.24 42.17
C LYS A 352 -10.00 -10.80 40.98
N GLY A 353 -10.54 -10.94 39.78
CA GLY A 353 -9.93 -10.53 38.52
C GLY A 353 -10.90 -9.81 37.60
N ILE A 354 -10.36 -9.39 36.46
CA ILE A 354 -11.11 -8.74 35.38
C ILE A 354 -10.95 -9.53 34.10
N GLU A 355 -12.04 -9.69 33.38
CA GLU A 355 -12.10 -10.21 32.01
C GLU A 355 -12.60 -9.09 31.08
N THR A 356 -11.99 -8.97 29.89
CA THR A 356 -12.42 -8.02 28.86
C THR A 356 -12.86 -8.78 27.61
N VAL A 357 -14.09 -8.53 27.17
CA VAL A 357 -14.65 -9.01 25.91
C VAL A 357 -14.69 -7.84 24.94
N LEU A 358 -14.08 -8.01 23.77
CA LEU A 358 -14.00 -7.01 22.71
C LEU A 358 -14.46 -7.66 21.41
N SER A 359 -15.46 -7.05 20.78
CA SER A 359 -16.03 -7.48 19.50
C SER A 359 -15.96 -6.36 18.49
N ILE A 360 -15.51 -6.68 17.28
CA ILE A 360 -15.42 -5.75 16.15
C ILE A 360 -16.22 -6.34 15.00
N VAL A 361 -17.18 -5.57 14.52
CA VAL A 361 -18.02 -5.93 13.38
C VAL A 361 -17.80 -4.93 12.27
N LEU A 362 -17.50 -5.41 11.05
CA LEU A 362 -17.49 -4.56 9.86
C LEU A 362 -18.78 -4.80 9.07
N LYS A 363 -19.50 -3.73 8.77
CA LYS A 363 -20.73 -3.75 7.98
C LYS A 363 -20.57 -2.92 6.72
N ASP A 364 -21.04 -3.43 5.59
CA ASP A 364 -21.24 -2.62 4.38
C ASP A 364 -22.56 -1.82 4.51
N ASN A 365 -22.48 -0.51 4.34
CA ASN A 365 -23.62 0.39 4.48
C ASN A 365 -24.53 0.36 3.23
N ASN A 366 -24.05 -0.17 2.10
CA ASN A 366 -24.85 -0.26 0.88
C ASN A 366 -25.74 -1.52 0.89
N SER A 367 -25.13 -2.70 1.06
CA SER A 367 -25.87 -3.98 1.14
C SER A 367 -26.52 -4.23 2.50
N GLY A 368 -25.96 -3.66 3.57
CA GLY A 368 -26.31 -4.01 4.94
C GLY A 368 -25.65 -5.30 5.44
N ASP A 369 -24.82 -5.95 4.62
CA ASP A 369 -24.15 -7.20 4.97
C ASP A 369 -23.09 -6.99 6.05
N ILE A 370 -23.01 -7.95 6.96
CA ILE A 370 -21.89 -8.05 7.91
C ILE A 370 -20.75 -8.76 7.19
N LEU A 371 -19.67 -8.03 6.92
CA LEU A 371 -18.51 -8.56 6.21
C LEU A 371 -17.68 -9.49 7.11
N PHE A 372 -17.54 -9.13 8.39
CA PHE A 372 -16.92 -9.99 9.38
C PHE A 372 -17.31 -9.62 10.81
N THR A 373 -17.05 -10.55 11.73
CA THR A 373 -17.04 -10.31 13.18
C THR A 373 -15.79 -10.94 13.78
N ILE A 374 -14.94 -10.14 14.42
CA ILE A 374 -13.77 -10.62 15.15
C ILE A 374 -14.07 -10.49 16.64
N ASN A 375 -13.72 -11.52 17.40
CA ASN A 375 -13.77 -11.52 18.85
C ASN A 375 -12.40 -11.88 19.42
N ASN A 376 -12.05 -11.27 20.56
CA ASN A 376 -10.90 -11.70 21.34
C ASN A 376 -11.21 -13.01 22.07
N ASN A 377 -10.19 -13.69 22.62
CA ASN A 377 -10.40 -14.80 23.54
C ASN A 377 -10.50 -14.26 24.97
N PRO A 378 -11.69 -14.29 25.61
CA PRO A 378 -11.88 -13.71 26.94
C PRO A 378 -11.01 -14.38 28.00
N MET A 379 -10.81 -15.70 27.92
CA MET A 379 -10.01 -16.44 28.90
C MET A 379 -8.56 -15.94 28.96
N LYS A 380 -8.00 -15.51 27.83
CA LYS A 380 -6.63 -14.95 27.76
C LYS A 380 -6.53 -13.52 28.29
N THR A 381 -7.66 -12.89 28.58
CA THR A 381 -7.73 -11.53 29.15
C THR A 381 -8.02 -11.53 30.65
N ARG A 382 -8.10 -12.71 31.28
CA ARG A 382 -8.35 -12.84 32.72
C ARG A 382 -7.10 -12.40 33.48
N ILE A 383 -7.20 -11.29 34.20
CA ILE A 383 -6.09 -10.73 34.96
C ILE A 383 -6.50 -10.59 36.42
N TYR A 384 -5.70 -11.18 37.32
CA TYR A 384 -5.95 -11.26 38.76
C TYR A 384 -4.94 -10.44 39.59
N VAL A 385 -4.53 -9.26 39.09
CA VAL A 385 -3.58 -8.40 39.81
C VAL A 385 -4.30 -7.32 40.62
N GLN A 386 -3.74 -6.97 41.78
CA GLN A 386 -4.17 -5.80 42.56
C GLN A 386 -3.30 -4.58 42.20
N PRO A 387 -3.86 -3.36 42.19
CA PRO A 387 -5.27 -3.02 42.39
C PRO A 387 -6.15 -3.34 41.16
N VAL A 388 -7.46 -3.43 41.36
CA VAL A 388 -8.45 -3.72 40.29
C VAL A 388 -8.34 -2.76 39.11
N SER A 389 -7.97 -1.49 39.32
CA SER A 389 -7.71 -0.52 38.25
C SER A 389 -6.60 -0.99 37.30
N ARG A 390 -5.52 -1.57 37.83
CA ARG A 390 -4.43 -2.15 37.05
C ARG A 390 -4.89 -3.41 36.32
N ALA A 391 -5.68 -4.27 36.96
CA ALA A 391 -6.26 -5.44 36.28
C ALA A 391 -7.14 -5.05 35.10
N LYS A 392 -7.96 -3.99 35.22
CA LYS A 392 -8.78 -3.46 34.12
C LYS A 392 -7.91 -3.03 32.93
N GLN A 393 -6.87 -2.23 33.18
CA GLN A 393 -5.98 -1.74 32.13
C GLN A 393 -5.22 -2.86 31.42
N VAL A 394 -4.68 -3.82 32.18
CA VAL A 394 -3.91 -4.94 31.59
C VAL A 394 -4.84 -5.88 30.83
N SER A 395 -6.02 -6.22 31.38
CA SER A 395 -7.02 -7.05 30.71
C SER A 395 -7.44 -6.45 29.38
N GLU A 396 -7.71 -5.14 29.39
CA GLU A 396 -8.06 -4.36 28.21
C GLU A 396 -6.92 -4.35 27.18
N HIS A 397 -5.68 -4.04 27.60
CA HIS A 397 -4.52 -4.02 26.72
C HIS A 397 -4.30 -5.38 26.03
N VAL A 398 -4.46 -6.48 26.76
CA VAL A 398 -4.33 -7.83 26.21
C VAL A 398 -5.45 -8.13 25.20
N ALA A 399 -6.68 -7.65 25.42
CA ALA A 399 -7.78 -7.77 24.46
C ALA A 399 -7.43 -7.04 23.15
N TYR A 400 -7.05 -5.76 23.22
CA TYR A 400 -6.68 -4.97 22.05
C TYR A 400 -5.48 -5.53 21.29
N LYS A 401 -4.46 -6.04 22.02
CA LYS A 401 -3.31 -6.71 21.41
C LYS A 401 -3.71 -7.96 20.61
N GLN A 402 -4.70 -8.72 21.07
CA GLN A 402 -5.23 -9.86 20.31
C GLN A 402 -5.97 -9.40 19.05
N MET A 403 -6.76 -8.32 19.16
CA MET A 403 -7.52 -7.78 18.03
C MET A 403 -6.61 -7.18 16.95
N LYS A 404 -5.60 -6.40 17.34
CA LYS A 404 -4.65 -5.77 16.41
C LYS A 404 -3.97 -6.80 15.49
N LYS A 405 -3.64 -7.98 16.01
CA LYS A 405 -3.03 -9.07 15.22
C LYS A 405 -3.94 -9.65 14.13
N LYS A 406 -5.25 -9.60 14.31
CA LYS A 406 -6.24 -10.20 13.40
C LYS A 406 -6.87 -9.17 12.47
N MET A 407 -7.06 -7.95 12.95
CA MET A 407 -7.89 -6.93 12.32
C MET A 407 -7.43 -6.62 10.89
N GLY A 408 -6.15 -6.32 10.68
CA GLY A 408 -5.69 -5.91 9.35
C GLY A 408 -5.89 -6.98 8.27
N VAL A 409 -5.58 -8.24 8.59
CA VAL A 409 -5.76 -9.37 7.66
C VAL A 409 -7.24 -9.59 7.34
N GLU A 410 -8.11 -9.59 8.36
CA GLU A 410 -9.54 -9.83 8.19
C GLU A 410 -10.24 -8.69 7.43
N VAL A 411 -9.83 -7.43 7.63
CA VAL A 411 -10.35 -6.30 6.84
C VAL A 411 -10.07 -6.51 5.36
N ILE A 412 -8.84 -6.86 5.01
CA ILE A 412 -8.44 -7.06 3.62
C ILE A 412 -9.15 -8.28 3.02
N GLN A 413 -9.15 -9.40 3.73
CA GLN A 413 -9.77 -10.64 3.25
C GLN A 413 -11.29 -10.50 3.10
N SER A 414 -11.95 -9.81 4.02
CA SER A 414 -13.40 -9.62 3.94
C SER A 414 -13.81 -8.70 2.80
N LEU A 415 -13.08 -7.60 2.58
CA LEU A 415 -13.29 -6.71 1.43
C LEU A 415 -13.02 -7.44 0.12
N ALA A 416 -11.94 -8.24 0.07
CA ALA A 416 -11.60 -9.07 -1.08
C ALA A 416 -12.70 -10.09 -1.38
N ARG A 417 -13.14 -10.87 -0.39
CA ARG A 417 -14.23 -11.84 -0.54
C ARG A 417 -15.53 -11.18 -0.95
N HIS A 418 -15.82 -10.00 -0.40
CA HIS A 418 -17.02 -9.23 -0.77
C HIS A 418 -16.95 -8.77 -2.24
N ALA A 419 -15.78 -8.30 -2.69
CA ALA A 419 -15.55 -7.92 -4.08
C ALA A 419 -15.54 -9.11 -5.04
N GLU A 420 -14.93 -10.24 -4.65
CA GLU A 420 -14.92 -11.50 -5.42
C GLU A 420 -16.33 -12.09 -5.56
N LYS A 421 -17.11 -12.02 -4.48
CA LYS A 421 -18.55 -12.38 -4.51
C LYS A 421 -19.32 -11.46 -5.46
N GLY A 422 -18.80 -10.27 -5.76
CA GLY A 422 -19.42 -9.31 -6.67
C GLY A 422 -20.74 -8.73 -6.16
N ILE A 423 -21.13 -7.63 -6.79
CA ILE A 423 -22.40 -6.96 -6.52
C ILE A 423 -23.45 -7.55 -7.47
N VAL A 424 -24.66 -7.78 -6.97
CA VAL A 424 -25.79 -8.16 -7.81
C VAL A 424 -26.37 -6.89 -8.42
N TYR A 425 -26.19 -6.75 -9.72
CA TYR A 425 -26.77 -5.71 -10.55
C TYR A 425 -28.11 -6.16 -11.13
N GLN A 426 -29.07 -5.24 -11.25
CA GLN A 426 -30.31 -5.53 -11.94
C GLN A 426 -30.23 -5.11 -13.40
N ILE A 427 -30.43 -6.05 -14.32
CA ILE A 427 -30.54 -5.76 -15.75
C ILE A 427 -32.01 -5.85 -16.13
N VAL A 428 -32.60 -4.70 -16.48
CA VAL A 428 -34.01 -4.56 -16.80
C VAL A 428 -34.18 -4.42 -18.31
N LEU A 429 -34.85 -5.38 -18.92
CA LEU A 429 -35.16 -5.44 -20.34
C LEU A 429 -36.65 -5.14 -20.56
N LYS A 430 -36.95 -4.00 -21.18
CA LYS A 430 -38.31 -3.64 -21.61
C LYS A 430 -38.62 -4.25 -22.98
N ASN A 431 -39.89 -4.60 -23.21
CA ASN A 431 -40.38 -5.21 -24.45
C ASN A 431 -39.73 -6.56 -24.80
N ALA A 432 -39.19 -7.27 -23.81
CA ALA A 432 -38.51 -8.54 -24.02
C ALA A 432 -39.46 -9.71 -24.29
N LYS A 433 -38.91 -10.84 -24.74
CA LYS A 433 -39.56 -12.16 -24.71
C LYS A 433 -38.86 -13.03 -23.68
N ARG A 434 -39.55 -14.05 -23.16
CA ARG A 434 -38.97 -15.04 -22.25
C ARG A 434 -37.70 -15.70 -22.79
N THR A 435 -37.63 -15.95 -24.09
CA THR A 435 -36.47 -16.57 -24.75
C THR A 435 -35.24 -15.67 -24.83
N ASP A 436 -35.39 -14.37 -24.56
CA ASP A 436 -34.26 -13.43 -24.59
C ASP A 436 -33.34 -13.62 -23.37
N VAL A 437 -33.85 -14.29 -22.32
CA VAL A 437 -33.08 -14.61 -21.12
C VAL A 437 -31.88 -15.48 -21.44
N ASP A 438 -32.03 -16.43 -22.35
CA ASP A 438 -31.00 -17.42 -22.67
C ASP A 438 -29.82 -16.75 -23.38
N ILE A 439 -30.11 -15.79 -24.27
CA ILE A 439 -29.09 -15.02 -24.98
C ILE A 439 -28.33 -14.11 -24.00
N PHE A 440 -29.05 -13.37 -23.14
CA PHE A 440 -28.40 -12.52 -22.13
C PHE A 440 -27.58 -13.32 -21.14
N LYS A 441 -28.12 -14.46 -20.66
CA LYS A 441 -27.42 -15.34 -19.75
C LYS A 441 -26.17 -15.94 -20.39
N HIS A 442 -26.27 -16.41 -21.64
CA HIS A 442 -25.13 -16.96 -22.36
C HIS A 442 -24.01 -15.92 -22.50
N VAL A 443 -24.34 -14.72 -22.98
CA VAL A 443 -23.32 -13.69 -23.24
C VAL A 443 -22.76 -13.12 -21.95
N LEU A 444 -23.58 -12.86 -20.93
CA LEU A 444 -23.07 -12.32 -19.67
C LEU A 444 -22.22 -13.35 -18.92
N ASN A 445 -22.61 -14.62 -18.92
CA ASN A 445 -21.86 -15.65 -18.19
C ASN A 445 -20.54 -16.05 -18.89
N ASN A 446 -20.45 -15.89 -20.22
CA ASN A 446 -19.26 -16.29 -20.99
C ASN A 446 -18.38 -15.10 -21.40
N GLY A 447 -18.98 -13.94 -21.61
CA GLY A 447 -18.31 -12.71 -22.04
C GLY A 447 -17.80 -11.83 -20.90
N THR A 448 -18.07 -12.20 -19.64
CA THR A 448 -17.60 -11.49 -18.45
C THR A 448 -17.18 -12.48 -17.35
N SER A 449 -16.52 -11.99 -16.30
CA SER A 449 -16.28 -12.75 -15.06
C SER A 449 -17.51 -12.86 -14.14
N GLY A 450 -18.68 -12.39 -14.57
CA GLY A 450 -19.93 -12.39 -13.80
C GLY A 450 -20.87 -13.56 -14.13
N ASN A 451 -21.96 -13.67 -13.37
CA ASN A 451 -22.97 -14.70 -13.58
C ASN A 451 -24.39 -14.18 -13.30
N VAL A 452 -25.35 -14.52 -14.17
CA VAL A 452 -26.78 -14.29 -13.93
C VAL A 452 -27.31 -15.35 -12.96
N GLU A 453 -27.66 -14.93 -11.75
CA GLU A 453 -28.14 -15.82 -10.67
C GLU A 453 -29.61 -16.15 -10.83
N THR A 454 -30.45 -15.13 -10.95
CA THR A 454 -31.90 -15.29 -11.05
C THR A 454 -32.47 -14.36 -12.11
N TRP A 455 -33.70 -14.64 -12.54
CA TRP A 455 -34.43 -13.77 -13.45
C TRP A 455 -35.92 -13.79 -13.13
N LYS A 456 -36.57 -12.65 -13.37
CA LYS A 456 -38.01 -12.46 -13.15
C LYS A 456 -38.65 -11.96 -14.44
N TRP A 457 -39.85 -12.46 -14.71
CA TRP A 457 -40.63 -12.09 -15.89
C TRP A 457 -41.97 -11.49 -15.50
N ASP A 458 -42.17 -10.22 -15.87
CA ASP A 458 -43.46 -9.56 -15.75
C ASP A 458 -44.22 -9.64 -17.08
N LYS A 459 -45.30 -10.44 -17.09
CA LYS A 459 -46.19 -10.61 -18.24
C LYS A 459 -46.93 -9.32 -18.60
N LYS A 460 -47.28 -8.47 -17.63
CA LYS A 460 -48.14 -7.29 -17.83
C LYS A 460 -47.41 -6.19 -18.59
N HIS A 461 -46.15 -5.95 -18.21
CA HIS A 461 -45.31 -4.92 -18.81
C HIS A 461 -44.28 -5.45 -19.80
N LYS A 462 -44.32 -6.75 -20.13
CA LYS A 462 -43.33 -7.45 -20.98
C LYS A 462 -41.89 -7.10 -20.57
N THR A 463 -41.66 -7.06 -19.26
CA THR A 463 -40.40 -6.63 -18.67
C THR A 463 -39.70 -7.84 -18.06
N MET A 464 -38.41 -7.99 -18.36
CA MET A 464 -37.56 -9.02 -17.78
C MET A 464 -36.51 -8.35 -16.90
N THR A 465 -36.34 -8.85 -15.68
CA THR A 465 -35.30 -8.41 -14.77
C THR A 465 -34.35 -9.56 -14.51
N LEU A 466 -33.06 -9.37 -14.76
CA LEU A 466 -32.00 -10.33 -14.48
C LEU A 466 -31.19 -9.83 -13.28
N ASP A 467 -30.95 -10.72 -12.32
CA ASP A 467 -30.03 -10.48 -11.21
C ASP A 467 -28.65 -10.98 -11.63
N TYR A 468 -27.77 -10.05 -12.01
CA TYR A 468 -26.45 -10.33 -12.57
C TYR A 468 -25.35 -9.97 -11.57
N ARG A 469 -24.61 -10.97 -11.11
CA ARG A 469 -23.51 -10.82 -10.15
C ARG A 469 -22.21 -10.54 -10.89
N PHE A 470 -21.54 -9.43 -10.56
CA PHE A 470 -20.26 -9.04 -11.16
C PHE A 470 -19.36 -8.32 -10.16
N SER A 471 -18.05 -8.57 -10.23
CA SER A 471 -17.05 -8.06 -9.29
C SER A 471 -16.54 -6.65 -9.59
N GLY A 472 -16.77 -6.14 -10.80
CA GLY A 472 -16.43 -4.77 -11.21
C GLY A 472 -17.65 -3.83 -11.23
N PRO A 473 -17.47 -2.56 -11.65
CA PRO A 473 -18.57 -1.66 -11.95
C PRO A 473 -19.38 -2.17 -13.15
N LEU A 474 -20.70 -1.98 -13.12
CA LEU A 474 -21.59 -2.43 -14.18
C LEU A 474 -21.21 -1.91 -15.57
N SER A 475 -20.61 -0.73 -15.66
CA SER A 475 -20.10 -0.17 -16.92
C SER A 475 -19.02 -1.04 -17.56
N GLU A 476 -18.10 -1.59 -16.76
CA GLU A 476 -17.01 -2.43 -17.25
C GLU A 476 -17.53 -3.77 -17.77
N ALA A 477 -18.52 -4.36 -17.09
CA ALA A 477 -19.19 -5.57 -17.56
C ALA A 477 -19.79 -5.37 -18.97
N PHE A 478 -20.39 -4.21 -19.22
CA PHE A 478 -20.96 -3.90 -20.53
C PHE A 478 -19.91 -3.47 -21.55
N ASP A 479 -18.83 -2.80 -21.17
CA ASP A 479 -17.72 -2.56 -22.11
C ASP A 479 -17.15 -3.88 -22.68
N GLN A 480 -17.11 -4.93 -21.85
CA GLN A 480 -16.67 -6.27 -22.24
C GLN A 480 -17.73 -7.03 -23.05
N SER A 481 -18.99 -7.03 -22.60
CA SER A 481 -20.03 -7.92 -23.14
C SER A 481 -20.94 -7.31 -24.20
N LEU A 482 -21.06 -5.98 -24.30
CA LEU A 482 -22.12 -5.33 -25.09
C LEU A 482 -21.97 -5.54 -26.60
N LYS A 483 -20.74 -5.60 -27.11
CA LYS A 483 -20.48 -6.01 -28.50
C LYS A 483 -20.93 -7.44 -28.78
N GLU A 484 -20.71 -8.33 -27.84
CA GLU A 484 -21.09 -9.75 -27.95
C GLU A 484 -22.60 -9.94 -27.80
N ILE A 485 -23.25 -9.14 -26.95
CA ILE A 485 -24.71 -9.13 -26.84
C ILE A 485 -25.30 -8.73 -28.19
N TYR A 486 -24.81 -7.66 -28.81
CA TYR A 486 -25.31 -7.20 -30.10
C TYR A 486 -25.03 -8.17 -31.24
N SER A 487 -23.86 -8.81 -31.25
CA SER A 487 -23.52 -9.79 -32.28
C SER A 487 -24.37 -11.06 -32.17
N THR A 488 -24.61 -11.55 -30.95
CA THR A 488 -25.41 -12.74 -30.68
C THR A 488 -26.89 -12.49 -30.99
N PHE A 489 -27.44 -11.33 -30.59
CA PHE A 489 -28.82 -10.96 -30.97
C PHE A 489 -29.00 -10.75 -32.48
N LYS A 490 -27.96 -10.32 -33.20
CA LYS A 490 -28.01 -10.24 -34.68
C LYS A 490 -28.16 -11.63 -35.32
N LYS A 491 -27.53 -12.66 -34.74
CA LYS A 491 -27.58 -14.05 -35.25
C LYS A 491 -28.85 -14.79 -34.80
N GLU A 492 -29.21 -14.66 -33.53
CA GLU A 492 -30.23 -15.51 -32.89
C GLU A 492 -31.53 -14.77 -32.52
N GLY A 493 -31.50 -13.43 -32.48
CA GLY A 493 -32.58 -12.59 -31.95
C GLY A 493 -33.83 -12.45 -32.85
N LYS A 494 -33.86 -13.10 -34.02
CA LYS A 494 -34.98 -13.08 -34.99
C LYS A 494 -35.46 -11.65 -35.32
N GLY A 495 -34.53 -10.76 -35.70
CA GLY A 495 -34.86 -9.38 -36.09
C GLY A 495 -35.20 -8.44 -34.93
N ARG A 496 -34.76 -8.77 -33.70
CA ARG A 496 -34.88 -7.89 -32.53
C ARG A 496 -33.51 -7.56 -31.99
N ARG A 497 -33.35 -6.35 -31.48
CA ARG A 497 -32.07 -5.85 -30.96
C ARG A 497 -32.27 -5.17 -29.60
N PRO A 498 -31.44 -5.51 -28.60
CA PRO A 498 -31.39 -4.76 -27.35
C PRO A 498 -30.71 -3.41 -27.59
N HIS A 499 -31.35 -2.33 -27.18
CA HIS A 499 -30.75 -1.00 -27.12
C HIS A 499 -30.57 -0.61 -25.65
N MET A 500 -29.33 -0.36 -25.25
CA MET A 500 -29.04 0.13 -23.91
C MET A 500 -29.53 1.59 -23.80
N LYS A 501 -30.46 1.86 -22.89
CA LYS A 501 -31.04 3.19 -22.69
C LYS A 501 -30.29 3.99 -21.63
N LYS A 502 -30.00 3.35 -20.50
CA LYS A 502 -29.38 3.97 -19.35
C LYS A 502 -28.66 2.92 -18.52
N VAL A 503 -27.47 3.26 -18.03
CA VAL A 503 -26.76 2.48 -17.01
C VAL A 503 -26.64 3.38 -15.79
N GLU A 504 -27.28 2.98 -14.71
CA GLU A 504 -27.12 3.55 -13.38
C GLU A 504 -26.07 2.73 -12.60
N ARG A 505 -25.80 3.13 -11.36
CA ARG A 505 -24.74 2.50 -10.56
C ARG A 505 -24.99 1.01 -10.30
N ASP A 506 -26.25 0.63 -10.15
CA ASP A 506 -26.72 -0.69 -9.72
C ASP A 506 -27.72 -1.34 -10.69
N VAL A 507 -28.21 -0.58 -11.68
CA VAL A 507 -29.24 -1.03 -12.63
C VAL A 507 -28.88 -0.65 -14.06
N ALA A 508 -29.04 -1.58 -15.00
CA ALA A 508 -28.95 -1.30 -16.44
C ALA A 508 -30.30 -1.50 -17.13
N TYR A 509 -30.68 -0.52 -17.94
CA TYR A 509 -31.95 -0.52 -18.68
C TYR A 509 -31.70 -0.75 -20.16
N PHE A 510 -32.37 -1.76 -20.68
CA PHE A 510 -32.41 -2.10 -22.10
C PHE A 510 -33.84 -2.01 -22.62
N ASP A 511 -33.97 -1.61 -23.87
CA ASP A 511 -35.22 -1.62 -24.62
C ASP A 511 -35.06 -2.52 -25.84
N MET A 512 -35.96 -3.50 -25.98
CA MET A 512 -35.94 -4.42 -27.10
C MET A 512 -36.69 -3.82 -28.28
N VAL A 513 -35.95 -3.44 -29.33
CA VAL A 513 -36.52 -2.85 -30.54
C VAL A 513 -36.58 -3.90 -31.64
N ARG A 514 -37.68 -3.90 -32.41
CA ARG A 514 -37.82 -4.73 -33.60
C ARG A 514 -37.18 -3.97 -34.76
N SER A 515 -36.17 -4.57 -35.41
CA SER A 515 -35.51 -3.97 -36.58
C SER A 515 -36.36 -4.10 -37.82
#